data_AF-A0A3B4WSM6-F1
#
_entry.id   AF-A0A3B4WSM6-F1
#
_cell.length_a   1.000
_cell.length_b   1.000
_cell.length_c   1.000
_cell.angle_alpha   90.00
_cell.angle_beta   90.00
_cell.angle_gamma   90.00
#
_symmetry.space_group_name_H-M   'P 1'
#
loop_
_entity.id
_entity.type
_entity.pdbx_description
1 polymer ?
#
loop_
_entity_poly.entity_id
_entity_poly.type
_entity_poly.pdbx_seq_one_letter_code
_entity_poly.pdbx_strand_id
1 'polypeptide(L)'
;MFPLPMFTPDQVARVCENLEETGDIERLGRFLWSLPAAVPGSAGEALNRHESVMRARALVAFHGGNFEALYQILQSHRFTRESHAKLQDLWLDAHYREAERLRGRPLGPVEKYRIRKKFPLPRTIWDGEQKTHCFKERTRSLLREWYLQDPYPNPSRKRHLAQATGLTPTQVGNWFKNRRQRDRAASAKNRLQQDPSLLPPESSPDGSLQERHHHPHLLPNSPRHLGSPEASDCSTETERRGTGASTPEISVSSDSEFES
;
A
#
# COMPACT_ATOMS: atom_id res chain seq x y z
N MET A 1 -30.58 31.83 -6.14
CA MET A 1 -30.25 31.53 -4.74
C MET A 1 -31.32 30.55 -4.27
N PHE A 2 -31.06 29.24 -4.32
CA PHE A 2 -32.06 28.26 -3.89
C PHE A 2 -32.16 28.30 -2.36
N PRO A 3 -33.36 28.44 -1.78
CA PRO A 3 -33.52 28.35 -0.34
C PRO A 3 -33.23 26.88 0.02
N LEU A 4 -32.08 26.65 0.67
CA LEU A 4 -31.74 25.30 1.12
C LEU A 4 -32.78 24.86 2.14
N PRO A 5 -33.34 23.64 2.03
CA PRO A 5 -34.13 23.08 3.12
C PRO A 5 -33.22 23.06 4.35
N MET A 6 -33.70 23.59 5.48
CA MET A 6 -33.07 23.38 6.77
C MET A 6 -33.20 21.89 7.12
N PHE A 7 -32.38 21.05 6.50
CA PHE A 7 -32.27 19.66 6.89
C PHE A 7 -31.72 19.60 8.31
N THR A 8 -32.32 18.77 9.14
CA THR A 8 -31.72 18.45 10.44
C THR A 8 -30.43 17.65 10.21
N PRO A 9 -29.47 17.68 11.14
CA PRO A 9 -28.25 16.88 11.03
C PRO A 9 -28.52 15.39 10.77
N ASP A 10 -29.56 14.83 11.39
CA ASP A 10 -30.00 13.44 11.17
C ASP A 10 -30.58 13.19 9.77
N GLN A 11 -31.23 14.18 9.17
CA GLN A 11 -31.70 14.07 7.79
C GLN A 11 -30.53 14.11 6.82
N VAL A 12 -29.54 14.98 7.07
CA VAL A 12 -28.32 15.04 6.26
C VAL A 12 -27.54 13.73 6.35
N ALA A 13 -27.39 13.16 7.55
CA ALA A 13 -26.75 11.86 7.78
C ALA A 13 -27.40 10.74 6.94
N ARG A 14 -28.73 10.64 6.96
CA ARG A 14 -29.50 9.64 6.18
C ARG A 14 -29.36 9.83 4.67
N VAL A 15 -29.33 11.09 4.20
CA VAL A 15 -29.11 11.38 2.77
C VAL A 15 -27.68 10.97 2.36
N CYS A 16 -26.67 11.24 3.20
CA CYS A 16 -25.30 10.80 2.96
C CYS A 16 -25.18 9.26 2.87
N GLU A 17 -25.82 8.53 3.79
CA GLU A 17 -25.86 7.07 3.77
C GLU A 17 -26.48 6.54 2.47
N ASN A 18 -27.65 7.04 2.08
CA ASN A 18 -28.33 6.58 0.87
C ASN A 18 -27.54 6.89 -0.41
N LEU A 19 -26.97 8.09 -0.52
CA LEU A 19 -26.14 8.47 -1.68
C LEU A 19 -24.84 7.66 -1.74
N GLU A 20 -24.29 7.28 -0.59
CA GLU A 20 -23.12 6.41 -0.52
C GLU A 20 -23.43 4.96 -0.91
N GLU A 21 -24.58 4.41 -0.49
CA GLU A 21 -25.03 3.06 -0.85
C GLU A 21 -25.35 2.93 -2.34
N THR A 22 -25.96 3.98 -2.92
CA THR A 22 -26.27 4.03 -4.35
C THR A 22 -25.03 4.28 -5.21
N GLY A 23 -23.92 4.72 -4.63
CA GLY A 23 -22.66 4.98 -5.32
C GLY A 23 -22.64 6.26 -6.16
N ASP A 24 -23.63 7.15 -6.00
CA ASP A 24 -23.69 8.43 -6.72
C ASP A 24 -22.81 9.50 -6.03
N ILE A 25 -21.49 9.33 -6.20
CA ILE A 25 -20.48 10.18 -5.54
C ILE A 25 -20.53 11.62 -6.03
N GLU A 26 -20.89 11.84 -7.29
CA GLU A 26 -21.04 13.16 -7.89
C GLU A 26 -22.18 13.95 -7.23
N ARG A 27 -23.33 13.30 -7.04
CA ARG A 27 -24.46 13.91 -6.33
C ARG A 27 -24.15 14.09 -4.85
N LEU A 28 -23.46 13.14 -4.22
CA LEU A 28 -22.98 13.26 -2.84
C LEU A 28 -22.06 14.48 -2.68
N GLY A 29 -21.13 14.71 -3.60
CA GLY A 29 -20.24 15.86 -3.60
C GLY A 29 -21.00 17.18 -3.72
N ARG A 30 -21.96 17.29 -4.66
CA ARG A 30 -22.81 18.49 -4.80
C ARG A 30 -23.66 18.74 -3.56
N PHE A 31 -24.22 17.67 -2.98
CA PHE A 31 -25.00 17.77 -1.74
C PHE A 31 -24.14 18.28 -0.59
N LEU A 32 -22.97 17.68 -0.34
CA LEU A 32 -22.05 18.11 0.71
C LEU A 32 -21.56 19.55 0.52
N TRP A 33 -21.31 19.98 -0.72
CA TRP A 33 -20.94 21.37 -1.03
C TRP A 33 -22.07 22.37 -0.75
N SER A 34 -23.33 21.93 -0.86
CA SER A 34 -24.49 22.77 -0.56
C SER A 34 -24.78 22.94 0.93
N LEU A 35 -24.12 22.18 1.81
CA LEU A 35 -24.34 22.24 3.25
C LEU A 35 -23.68 23.49 3.87
N PRO A 36 -24.22 24.02 4.98
CA PRO A 36 -23.61 25.12 5.70
C PRO A 36 -22.17 24.80 6.10
N ALA A 37 -21.25 25.76 5.91
CA ALA A 37 -19.87 25.62 6.33
C ALA A 37 -19.77 25.36 7.83
N ALA A 38 -18.82 24.51 8.24
CA ALA A 38 -18.57 24.18 9.63
C ALA A 38 -17.82 25.33 10.34
N VAL A 39 -18.56 26.41 10.63
CA VAL A 39 -18.10 27.50 11.50
C VAL A 39 -18.45 27.14 12.96
N PRO A 40 -17.61 27.44 13.96
CA PRO A 40 -17.92 27.16 15.37
C PRO A 40 -19.29 27.71 15.78
N GLY A 41 -20.13 26.89 16.41
CA GLY A 41 -21.50 27.26 16.80
C GLY A 41 -22.54 27.24 15.68
N SER A 42 -22.18 26.79 14.47
CA SER A 42 -23.11 26.65 13.34
C SER A 42 -23.69 25.24 13.23
N ALA A 43 -24.75 25.10 12.42
CA ALA A 43 -25.30 23.80 12.03
C ALA A 43 -24.24 22.88 11.38
N GLY A 44 -23.21 23.45 10.74
CA GLY A 44 -22.11 22.70 10.13
C GLY A 44 -21.22 21.98 11.14
N GLU A 45 -21.11 22.48 12.39
CA GLU A 45 -20.40 21.76 13.46
C GLU A 45 -21.18 20.54 13.95
N ALA A 46 -22.51 20.66 14.08
CA ALA A 46 -23.38 19.55 14.44
C ALA A 46 -23.30 18.43 13.39
N LEU A 47 -23.16 18.76 12.11
CA LEU A 47 -22.96 17.79 11.03
C LEU A 47 -21.66 16.99 11.17
N ASN A 48 -20.58 17.58 11.68
CA ASN A 48 -19.30 16.89 11.87
C ASN A 48 -19.35 15.83 12.99
N ARG A 49 -20.40 15.84 13.82
CA ARG A 49 -20.62 14.82 14.85
C ARG A 49 -21.17 13.52 14.27
N HIS A 50 -21.80 13.57 13.09
CA HIS A 50 -22.33 12.40 12.43
C HIS A 50 -21.25 11.69 11.61
N GLU A 51 -20.99 10.44 11.98
CA GLU A 51 -19.99 9.61 11.32
C GLU A 51 -20.27 9.45 9.81
N SER A 52 -21.55 9.27 9.41
CA SER A 52 -21.93 9.13 8.01
C SER A 52 -21.61 10.35 7.17
N VAL A 53 -21.71 11.56 7.73
CA VAL A 53 -21.30 12.79 7.04
C VAL A 53 -19.78 12.84 6.88
N MET A 54 -19.03 12.46 7.91
CA MET A 54 -17.57 12.44 7.84
C MET A 54 -17.04 11.38 6.86
N ARG A 55 -17.66 10.19 6.85
CA ARG A 55 -17.39 9.12 5.88
C ARG A 55 -17.70 9.57 4.44
N ALA A 56 -18.85 10.20 4.22
CA ALA A 56 -19.22 10.75 2.92
C ALA A 56 -18.22 11.82 2.43
N ARG A 57 -17.77 12.71 3.32
CA ARG A 57 -16.73 13.71 3.00
C ARG A 57 -15.39 13.05 2.65
N ALA A 58 -14.97 12.03 3.40
CA ALA A 58 -13.76 11.26 3.09
C ALA A 58 -13.87 10.62 1.69
N LEU A 59 -15.02 10.01 1.38
CA LEU A 59 -15.26 9.38 0.09
C LEU A 59 -15.23 10.38 -1.08
N VAL A 60 -15.89 11.53 -0.93
CA VAL A 60 -15.86 12.59 -1.95
C VAL A 60 -14.44 13.15 -2.12
N ALA A 61 -13.69 13.34 -1.05
CA ALA A 61 -12.29 13.76 -1.12
C ALA A 61 -11.41 12.76 -1.89
N PHE A 62 -11.60 11.45 -1.66
CA PHE A 62 -10.90 10.38 -2.38
C PHE A 62 -11.20 10.39 -3.89
N HIS A 63 -12.48 10.53 -4.27
CA HIS A 63 -12.87 10.56 -5.68
C HIS A 63 -12.45 11.86 -6.38
N GLY A 64 -12.46 12.98 -5.67
CA GLY A 64 -11.95 14.27 -6.16
C GLY A 64 -10.43 14.36 -6.23
N GLY A 65 -9.69 13.33 -5.79
CA GLY A 65 -8.23 13.31 -5.78
C GLY A 65 -7.60 14.22 -4.72
N ASN A 66 -8.40 14.78 -3.81
CA ASN A 66 -7.92 15.57 -2.68
C ASN A 66 -7.56 14.65 -1.51
N PHE A 67 -6.43 13.96 -1.65
CA PHE A 67 -5.97 12.99 -0.65
C PHE A 67 -5.55 13.66 0.66
N GLU A 68 -5.08 14.92 0.63
CA GLU A 68 -4.76 15.67 1.85
C GLU A 68 -5.98 15.84 2.75
N ALA A 69 -7.12 16.28 2.19
CA ALA A 69 -8.36 16.41 2.94
C ALA A 69 -8.85 15.04 3.48
N LEU A 70 -8.72 13.98 2.68
CA LEU A 70 -9.01 12.61 3.13
C LEU A 70 -8.17 12.24 4.36
N TYR A 71 -6.86 12.46 4.33
CA TYR A 71 -5.98 12.13 5.45
C TYR A 71 -6.33 12.92 6.71
N GLN A 72 -6.63 14.22 6.57
CA GLN A 72 -7.05 15.05 7.70
C GLN A 72 -8.34 14.55 8.33
N ILE A 73 -9.35 14.19 7.52
CA ILE A 73 -10.61 13.63 8.03
C ILE A 73 -10.35 12.31 8.77
N LEU A 74 -9.61 11.40 8.15
CA LEU A 74 -9.34 10.09 8.73
C LEU A 74 -8.49 10.15 9.99
N GLN A 75 -7.63 11.16 10.15
CA GLN A 75 -6.79 11.32 11.34
C GLN A 75 -7.46 12.10 12.48
N SER A 76 -8.43 12.95 12.16
CA SER A 76 -9.07 13.86 13.13
C SER A 76 -10.32 13.27 13.78
N HIS A 77 -11.10 12.47 13.06
CA HIS A 77 -12.39 11.95 13.53
C HIS A 77 -12.28 10.47 13.90
N ARG A 78 -12.88 10.06 15.03
CA ARG A 78 -12.94 8.63 15.42
C ARG A 78 -14.15 7.97 14.78
N PHE A 79 -13.93 6.83 14.13
CA PHE A 79 -14.98 6.09 13.46
C PHE A 79 -15.33 4.81 14.23
N THR A 80 -16.56 4.33 14.07
CA THR A 80 -16.98 3.04 14.62
C THR A 80 -16.41 1.89 13.80
N ARG A 81 -16.37 0.70 14.43
CA ARG A 81 -15.77 -0.51 13.85
C ARG A 81 -16.40 -0.93 12.52
N GLU A 82 -17.67 -0.62 12.32
CA GLU A 82 -18.43 -0.92 11.09
C GLU A 82 -17.86 -0.17 9.87
N SER A 83 -17.46 1.09 10.06
CA SER A 83 -16.87 1.91 9.00
C SER A 83 -15.38 1.64 8.78
N HIS A 84 -14.68 1.03 9.75
CA HIS A 84 -13.21 0.88 9.70
C HIS A 84 -12.74 0.21 8.41
N ALA A 85 -13.34 -0.91 8.00
CA ALA A 85 -12.89 -1.64 6.82
C ALA A 85 -12.87 -0.76 5.57
N LYS A 86 -13.97 -0.04 5.31
CA LYS A 86 -14.10 0.86 4.16
C LYS A 86 -13.10 2.03 4.21
N LEU A 87 -12.90 2.62 5.39
CA LEU A 87 -11.99 3.75 5.55
C LEU A 87 -10.51 3.35 5.48
N GLN A 88 -10.17 2.13 5.95
CA GLN A 88 -8.84 1.56 5.81
C GLN A 88 -8.50 1.32 4.34
N ASP A 89 -9.45 0.81 3.56
CA ASP A 89 -9.29 0.65 2.12
C ASP A 89 -9.05 2.00 1.43
N LEU A 90 -9.86 3.02 1.75
CA LEU A 90 -9.67 4.38 1.22
C LEU A 90 -8.28 4.96 1.57
N TRP A 91 -7.82 4.80 2.81
CA TRP A 91 -6.50 5.26 3.24
C TRP A 91 -5.38 4.61 2.41
N LEU A 92 -5.43 3.28 2.26
CA LEU A 92 -4.43 2.52 1.53
C LEU A 92 -4.45 2.83 0.04
N ASP A 93 -5.63 2.85 -0.56
CA ASP A 93 -5.80 3.13 -1.98
C ASP A 93 -5.40 4.55 -2.33
N ALA A 94 -5.64 5.53 -1.46
CA ALA A 94 -5.20 6.89 -1.66
C ALA A 94 -3.67 6.96 -1.77
N HIS A 95 -2.97 6.35 -0.82
CA HIS A 95 -1.50 6.30 -0.86
C HIS A 95 -0.96 5.48 -2.03
N TYR A 96 -1.66 4.41 -2.46
CA TYR A 96 -1.29 3.69 -3.68
C TYR A 96 -1.45 4.57 -4.91
N ARG A 97 -2.58 5.27 -5.08
CA ARG A 97 -2.83 6.15 -6.22
C ARG A 97 -1.82 7.29 -6.29
N GLU A 98 -1.47 7.89 -5.16
CA GLU A 98 -0.41 8.91 -5.12
C GLU A 98 0.94 8.36 -5.58
N ALA A 99 1.33 7.18 -5.07
CA ALA A 99 2.60 6.56 -5.44
C ALA A 99 2.62 6.06 -6.89
N GLU A 100 1.50 5.56 -7.42
CA GLU A 100 1.35 5.19 -8.84
C GLU A 100 1.47 6.41 -9.74
N ARG A 101 0.82 7.51 -9.38
CA ARG A 101 0.90 8.78 -10.11
C ARG A 101 2.32 9.33 -10.18
N LEU A 102 3.06 9.27 -9.07
CA LEU A 102 4.46 9.72 -9.02
C LEU A 102 5.41 8.82 -9.83
N ARG A 103 5.09 7.53 -9.96
CA ARG A 103 5.95 6.54 -10.65
C ARG A 103 5.59 6.34 -12.12
N GLY A 104 4.36 6.68 -12.52
CA GLY A 104 3.84 6.44 -13.87
C GLY A 104 3.62 4.97 -14.22
N ARG A 105 3.58 4.07 -13.22
CA ARG A 105 3.40 2.62 -13.42
C ARG A 105 2.65 1.99 -12.23
N PRO A 106 1.95 0.86 -12.43
CA PRO A 106 1.25 0.17 -11.35
C PRO A 106 2.21 -0.35 -10.27
N LEU A 107 1.76 -0.34 -9.01
CA LEU A 107 2.58 -0.78 -7.88
C LEU A 107 2.62 -2.30 -7.76
N GLY A 108 3.83 -2.84 -7.67
CA GLY A 108 4.06 -4.24 -7.32
C GLY A 108 3.83 -4.53 -5.82
N PRO A 109 3.69 -5.81 -5.42
CA PRO A 109 3.40 -6.20 -4.03
C PRO A 109 4.40 -5.67 -3.00
N VAL A 110 5.70 -5.66 -3.34
CA VAL A 110 6.76 -5.17 -2.45
C VAL A 110 6.63 -3.67 -2.19
N GLU A 111 6.22 -2.90 -3.19
CA GLU A 111 6.05 -1.46 -3.05
C GLU A 111 4.78 -1.14 -2.25
N LYS A 112 3.68 -1.86 -2.49
CA LYS A 112 2.48 -1.76 -1.64
C LYS A 112 2.80 -2.06 -0.18
N TYR A 113 3.64 -3.06 0.09
CA TYR A 113 4.13 -3.34 1.45
C TYR A 113 4.93 -2.16 2.04
N ARG A 114 5.83 -1.56 1.27
CA ARG A 114 6.60 -0.38 1.71
C ARG A 114 5.70 0.80 2.05
N ILE A 115 4.65 1.03 1.26
CA ILE A 115 3.67 2.10 1.48
C ILE A 115 2.90 1.85 2.79
N ARG A 116 2.35 0.65 3.00
CA ARG A 116 1.68 0.28 4.27
C ARG A 116 2.57 0.50 5.50
N LYS A 117 3.87 0.23 5.35
CA LYS A 117 4.84 0.42 6.43
C LYS A 117 5.19 1.89 6.65
N LYS A 118 5.27 2.68 5.58
CA LYS A 118 5.57 4.13 5.64
C LYS A 118 4.38 4.92 6.18
N PHE A 119 3.16 4.50 5.85
CA PHE A 119 1.91 5.16 6.19
C PHE A 119 0.97 4.16 6.91
N PRO A 120 1.23 3.83 8.18
CA PRO A 120 0.36 2.95 8.95
C PRO A 120 -1.04 3.56 9.11
N LEU A 121 -2.07 2.71 9.27
CA LEU A 121 -3.43 3.21 9.46
C LEU A 121 -3.51 4.02 10.77
N PRO A 122 -4.20 5.17 10.77
CA PRO A 122 -4.34 5.98 11.97
C PRO A 122 -5.26 5.31 13.01
N ARG A 123 -5.03 5.60 14.30
CA ARG A 123 -5.74 4.98 15.45
C ARG A 123 -7.25 5.27 15.50
N THR A 124 -7.68 6.24 14.71
CA THR A 124 -9.07 6.66 14.50
C THR A 124 -9.87 5.68 13.66
N ILE A 125 -9.22 4.89 12.81
CA ILE A 125 -9.82 3.85 11.95
C ILE A 125 -9.19 2.48 12.20
N TRP A 126 -8.38 2.34 13.26
CA TRP A 126 -7.75 1.07 13.65
C TRP A 126 -7.53 1.03 15.16
N ASP A 127 -8.07 -0.01 15.80
CA ASP A 127 -7.91 -0.30 17.24
C ASP A 127 -6.48 -0.65 17.67
N GLY A 128 -5.54 -0.77 16.72
CA GLY A 128 -4.12 -0.93 17.01
C GLY A 128 -3.71 -2.33 17.46
N GLU A 129 -4.57 -3.36 17.27
CA GLU A 129 -4.15 -4.76 17.38
C GLU A 129 -3.05 -5.07 16.36
N GLN A 130 -1.80 -4.90 16.79
CA GLN A 130 -0.66 -5.29 15.97
C GLN A 130 -0.45 -6.79 16.09
N LYS A 131 -0.70 -7.51 14.99
CA LYS A 131 -0.12 -8.84 14.83
C LYS A 131 1.40 -8.67 14.73
N THR A 132 2.11 -8.96 15.81
CA THR A 132 3.57 -9.06 15.77
C THR A 132 3.93 -10.18 14.80
N HIS A 133 4.43 -9.80 13.62
CA HIS A 133 4.92 -10.74 12.62
C HIS A 133 6.35 -11.24 12.91
N CYS A 134 6.90 -10.88 14.07
CA CYS A 134 8.14 -11.47 14.57
C CYS A 134 7.83 -12.84 15.19
N PHE A 135 8.72 -13.81 14.99
CA PHE A 135 8.64 -15.06 15.72
C PHE A 135 8.76 -14.82 17.23
N LYS A 136 8.21 -15.74 18.04
CA LYS A 136 8.35 -15.75 19.50
C LYS A 136 9.84 -15.68 19.89
N GLU A 137 10.15 -15.07 21.04
CA GLU A 137 11.56 -14.91 21.48
C GLU A 137 12.32 -16.23 21.47
N ARG A 138 11.73 -17.30 22.01
CA ARG A 138 12.32 -18.65 22.00
C ARG A 138 12.77 -19.08 20.59
N THR A 139 11.88 -18.97 19.60
CA THR A 139 12.18 -19.29 18.20
C THR A 139 13.28 -18.39 17.63
N ARG A 140 13.25 -17.08 17.95
CA ARG A 140 14.27 -16.13 17.49
C ARG A 140 15.64 -16.43 18.08
N SER A 141 15.73 -16.76 19.37
CA SER A 141 16.98 -17.12 20.04
C SER A 141 17.60 -18.37 19.41
N LEU A 142 16.80 -19.42 19.19
CA LEU A 142 17.28 -20.66 18.56
C LEU A 142 17.81 -20.42 17.13
N LEU A 143 17.12 -19.60 16.33
CA LEU A 143 17.59 -19.23 14.99
C LEU A 143 18.89 -18.42 15.03
N ARG A 144 19.05 -17.51 16.00
CA ARG A 144 20.27 -16.70 16.18
C ARG A 144 21.46 -17.56 16.59
N GLU A 145 21.26 -18.48 17.53
CA GLU A 145 22.30 -19.40 18.00
C GLU A 145 22.82 -20.27 16.85
N TRP A 146 21.91 -20.89 16.09
CA TRP A 146 22.29 -21.67 14.92
C TRP A 146 22.98 -20.85 13.83
N TYR A 147 22.58 -19.59 13.65
CA TYR A 147 23.21 -18.71 12.67
C TYR A 147 24.67 -18.43 12.97
N LEU A 148 25.05 -18.32 14.25
CA LEU A 148 26.45 -18.13 14.65
C LEU A 148 27.31 -19.36 14.30
N GLN A 149 26.72 -20.56 14.33
CA GLN A 149 27.41 -21.81 13.99
C GLN A 149 27.50 -22.03 12.48
N ASP A 150 26.38 -21.85 11.76
CA ASP A 150 26.29 -22.11 10.32
C ASP A 150 25.32 -21.11 9.64
N PRO A 151 25.83 -20.01 9.06
CA PRO A 151 25.02 -19.04 8.33
C PRO A 151 24.39 -19.60 7.04
N TYR A 152 24.81 -20.76 6.55
CA TYR A 152 24.38 -21.37 5.28
C TYR A 152 23.93 -22.84 5.46
N PRO A 153 22.86 -23.09 6.24
CA PRO A 153 22.44 -24.44 6.53
C PRO A 153 21.98 -25.17 5.26
N ASN A 154 22.40 -26.43 5.12
CA ASN A 154 21.97 -27.31 4.04
C ASN A 154 20.47 -27.69 4.17
N PRO A 155 19.83 -28.26 3.12
CA PRO A 155 18.40 -28.58 3.15
C PRO A 155 17.96 -29.48 4.31
N SER A 156 18.80 -30.46 4.71
CA SER A 156 18.50 -31.35 5.84
C SER A 156 18.50 -30.58 7.17
N ARG A 157 19.54 -29.77 7.42
CA ARG A 157 19.64 -28.90 8.59
C ARG A 157 18.49 -27.90 8.67
N LYS A 158 18.05 -27.34 7.53
CA LYS A 158 16.86 -26.47 7.48
C LYS A 158 15.58 -27.19 7.92
N ARG A 159 15.38 -28.46 7.53
CA ARG A 159 14.23 -29.26 7.96
C ARG A 159 14.27 -29.56 9.45
N HIS A 160 15.44 -29.90 9.99
CA HIS A 160 15.62 -30.09 11.43
C HIS A 160 15.32 -28.78 12.19
N LEU A 161 15.86 -27.65 11.74
CA LEU A 161 15.55 -26.33 12.32
C LEU A 161 14.06 -26.00 12.26
N ALA A 162 13.39 -26.29 11.16
CA ALA A 162 11.95 -26.12 11.01
C ALA A 162 11.18 -26.92 12.06
N GLN A 163 11.52 -28.19 12.26
CA GLN A 163 10.93 -29.05 13.30
C GLN A 163 11.20 -28.49 14.72
N ALA A 164 12.44 -28.11 15.02
CA ALA A 164 12.83 -27.60 16.33
C ALA A 164 12.21 -26.24 16.67
N THR A 165 11.95 -25.40 15.66
CA THR A 165 11.40 -24.04 15.83
C THR A 165 9.88 -23.97 15.69
N GLY A 166 9.23 -25.04 15.20
CA GLY A 166 7.82 -25.03 14.82
C GLY A 166 7.52 -24.15 13.60
N LEU A 167 8.52 -23.89 12.76
CA LEU A 167 8.39 -23.11 11.53
C LEU A 167 8.38 -24.02 10.30
N THR A 168 7.94 -23.50 9.16
CA THR A 168 8.12 -24.18 7.88
C THR A 168 9.58 -24.07 7.40
N PRO A 169 10.11 -25.06 6.64
CA PRO A 169 11.44 -24.97 6.05
C PRO A 169 11.67 -23.70 5.21
N THR A 170 10.61 -23.20 4.56
CA THR A 170 10.62 -21.95 3.81
C THR A 170 10.80 -20.72 4.71
N GLN A 171 10.09 -20.65 5.84
CA GLN A 171 10.25 -19.56 6.81
C GLN A 171 11.67 -19.52 7.38
N VAL A 172 12.24 -20.69 7.72
CA VAL A 172 13.64 -20.79 8.16
C VAL A 172 14.59 -20.33 7.06
N GLY A 173 14.41 -20.83 5.83
CA GLY A 173 15.21 -20.41 4.67
C GLY A 173 15.18 -18.89 4.43
N ASN A 174 14.00 -18.29 4.51
CA ASN A 174 13.80 -16.85 4.37
C ASN A 174 14.45 -16.07 5.52
N TRP A 175 14.36 -16.57 6.75
CA TRP A 175 14.98 -15.93 7.90
C TRP A 175 16.51 -15.85 7.73
N PHE A 176 17.17 -16.96 7.36
CA PHE A 176 18.61 -16.99 7.14
C PHE A 176 19.03 -16.09 5.97
N LYS A 177 18.29 -16.12 4.86
CA LYS A 177 18.52 -15.21 3.72
C LYS A 177 18.44 -13.74 4.15
N ASN A 178 17.37 -13.38 4.87
CA ASN A 178 17.14 -12.02 5.34
C ASN A 178 18.18 -11.58 6.37
N ARG A 179 18.66 -12.48 7.22
CA ARG A 179 19.71 -12.18 8.22
C ARG A 179 21.03 -11.84 7.53
N ARG A 180 21.48 -12.66 6.57
CA ARG A 180 22.69 -12.39 5.79
C ARG A 180 22.61 -11.08 5.00
N GLN A 181 21.43 -10.73 4.47
CA GLN A 181 21.23 -9.44 3.79
C GLN A 181 21.41 -8.25 4.75
N ARG A 182 20.87 -8.33 5.98
CA ARG A 182 21.04 -7.28 6.99
C ARG A 182 22.50 -7.13 7.43
N ASP A 183 23.21 -8.23 7.60
CA ASP A 183 24.61 -8.21 8.01
C ASP A 183 25.48 -7.56 6.93
N ARG A 184 25.28 -7.88 5.65
CA ARG A 184 25.98 -7.19 4.54
C ARG A 184 25.67 -5.70 4.49
N ALA A 185 24.41 -5.31 4.67
CA ALA A 185 24.01 -3.90 4.68
C ALA A 185 24.64 -3.13 5.85
N ALA A 186 24.72 -3.76 7.03
CA ALA A 186 25.38 -3.19 8.20
C ALA A 186 26.90 -3.04 7.99
N SER A 187 27.56 -4.06 7.42
CA SER A 187 28.98 -3.98 7.07
C SER A 187 29.28 -2.88 6.05
N ALA A 188 28.43 -2.72 5.03
CA ALA A 188 28.57 -1.66 4.04
C ALA A 188 28.42 -0.26 4.67
N LYS A 189 27.43 -0.08 5.55
CA LYS A 189 27.22 1.18 6.28
C LYS A 189 28.40 1.53 7.19
N ASN A 190 28.95 0.55 7.90
CA ASN A 190 30.11 0.76 8.77
C ASN A 190 31.36 1.14 7.96
N ARG A 191 31.57 0.56 6.78
CA ARG A 191 32.68 0.95 5.88
C ARG A 191 32.55 2.40 5.42
N LEU A 192 31.35 2.84 5.03
CA LEU A 192 31.09 4.23 4.62
C LEU A 192 31.33 5.25 5.75
N GLN A 193 31.14 4.85 7.01
CA GLN A 193 31.40 5.73 8.17
C GLN A 193 32.88 5.81 8.54
N GLN A 194 33.66 4.76 8.26
CA GLN A 194 35.09 4.73 8.55
C GLN A 194 35.94 5.34 7.43
N ASP A 195 35.43 5.33 6.20
CA ASP A 195 36.10 5.94 5.05
C ASP A 195 35.11 6.70 4.15
N PRO A 196 34.92 8.01 4.40
CA PRO A 196 34.06 8.87 3.59
C PRO A 196 34.54 9.03 2.13
N SER A 197 35.77 8.64 1.81
CA SER A 197 36.34 8.79 0.47
C SER A 197 35.86 7.74 -0.54
N LEU A 198 35.11 6.73 -0.09
CA LEU A 198 34.48 5.70 -0.92
C LEU A 198 33.09 6.09 -1.48
N LEU A 199 32.68 7.35 -1.32
CA LEU A 199 31.52 7.88 -2.02
C LEU A 199 31.80 7.85 -3.55
N PRO A 200 30.84 7.43 -4.39
CA PRO A 200 30.93 7.70 -5.82
C PRO A 200 31.17 9.21 -6.01
N PRO A 201 31.98 9.65 -6.98
CA PRO A 201 32.15 11.08 -7.22
C PRO A 201 30.78 11.64 -7.59
N GLU A 202 30.20 12.38 -6.65
CA GLU A 202 29.06 13.26 -6.89
C GLU A 202 29.52 14.20 -8.01
N SER A 203 28.97 14.01 -9.20
CA SER A 203 29.10 14.98 -10.28
C SER A 203 28.36 16.24 -9.85
N SER A 204 29.03 17.10 -9.10
CA SER A 204 28.71 18.52 -9.07
C SER A 204 28.99 19.08 -10.48
N PRO A 205 28.09 19.93 -10.97
CA PRO A 205 28.57 21.25 -11.27
C PRO A 205 27.68 22.30 -10.61
N ASP A 206 28.37 23.20 -9.91
CA ASP A 206 27.90 24.50 -9.48
C ASP A 206 27.39 25.31 -10.68
N GLY A 207 26.40 26.16 -10.43
CA GLY A 207 25.71 26.94 -11.46
C GLY A 207 26.50 28.16 -11.92
N SER A 208 26.25 28.61 -13.14
CA SER A 208 26.10 30.04 -13.48
C SER A 208 25.67 30.22 -14.94
N LEU A 209 24.75 31.16 -15.13
CA LEU A 209 24.18 31.59 -16.39
C LEU A 209 25.25 32.06 -17.39
N GLN A 210 25.09 31.70 -18.67
CA GLN A 210 25.19 32.70 -19.72
C GLN A 210 24.33 32.34 -20.93
N GLU A 211 23.32 33.18 -21.18
CA GLU A 211 22.58 33.30 -22.43
C GLU A 211 23.53 33.45 -23.62
N ARG A 212 23.30 32.68 -24.69
CA ARG A 212 23.45 33.18 -26.07
C ARG A 212 22.40 32.62 -27.02
N HIS A 213 21.55 33.54 -27.40
CA HIS A 213 20.59 33.63 -28.49
C HIS A 213 20.97 33.04 -29.88
N HIS A 214 19.93 32.48 -30.55
CA HIS A 214 19.59 32.48 -32.00
C HIS A 214 20.55 31.76 -33.01
N HIS A 215 20.14 31.02 -34.06
CA HIS A 215 18.88 30.62 -34.72
C HIS A 215 19.19 29.44 -35.70
N PRO A 216 18.19 28.75 -36.31
CA PRO A 216 18.29 27.39 -36.87
C PRO A 216 18.54 27.32 -38.39
N HIS A 217 19.04 26.19 -38.90
CA HIS A 217 19.03 25.89 -40.34
C HIS A 217 18.82 24.39 -40.65
N LEU A 218 17.62 24.10 -41.15
CA LEU A 218 17.16 23.15 -42.19
C LEU A 218 17.87 21.77 -42.43
N LEU A 219 17.02 20.74 -42.33
CA LEU A 219 16.91 19.38 -42.91
C LEU A 219 17.59 19.09 -44.28
N PRO A 220 17.42 17.90 -44.91
CA PRO A 220 17.69 16.50 -44.49
C PRO A 220 18.43 15.70 -45.61
N ASN A 221 18.92 14.47 -45.38
CA ASN A 221 19.06 13.50 -46.47
C ASN A 221 19.04 12.02 -46.03
N SER A 222 17.88 11.41 -46.28
CA SER A 222 17.50 10.06 -46.74
C SER A 222 18.47 8.86 -46.90
N PRO A 223 17.90 7.63 -47.00
CA PRO A 223 18.44 6.38 -46.46
C PRO A 223 19.03 5.44 -47.53
N ARG A 224 19.63 4.33 -47.09
CA ARG A 224 19.87 3.16 -47.95
C ARG A 224 19.31 1.85 -47.39
N HIS A 225 18.61 1.20 -48.31
CA HIS A 225 17.89 -0.05 -48.27
C HIS A 225 18.82 -1.22 -48.68
N LEU A 226 18.34 -2.47 -48.47
CA LEU A 226 18.74 -3.78 -49.02
C LEU A 226 19.27 -4.71 -47.90
N GLY A 227 18.80 -5.92 -47.67
CA GLY A 227 17.79 -6.79 -48.29
C GLY A 227 17.81 -8.14 -47.55
N SER A 228 16.65 -8.79 -47.40
CA SER A 228 16.43 -10.15 -46.83
C SER A 228 16.92 -11.27 -47.80
N PRO A 229 16.58 -12.58 -47.66
CA PRO A 229 15.95 -13.38 -46.58
C PRO A 229 16.62 -14.77 -46.33
N GLU A 230 16.08 -15.56 -45.38
CA GLU A 230 15.83 -17.03 -45.39
C GLU A 230 15.73 -17.54 -43.92
N ALA A 231 14.53 -17.88 -43.43
CA ALA A 231 13.80 -19.16 -43.54
C ALA A 231 14.23 -20.18 -42.46
N SER A 232 13.29 -20.52 -41.55
CA SER A 232 12.88 -21.91 -41.28
C SER A 232 11.93 -21.98 -40.07
N ASP A 233 10.76 -22.55 -40.32
CA ASP A 233 9.72 -22.96 -39.40
C ASP A 233 10.19 -24.00 -38.36
N CYS A 234 9.51 -24.04 -37.20
CA CYS A 234 9.12 -25.31 -36.57
C CYS A 234 7.90 -25.10 -35.65
N SER A 235 6.94 -26.01 -35.81
CA SER A 235 5.52 -25.97 -35.45
C SER A 235 5.17 -26.00 -33.96
N THR A 236 4.01 -25.44 -33.63
CA THR A 236 3.24 -25.67 -32.39
C THR A 236 1.90 -26.31 -32.72
N GLU A 237 1.72 -27.59 -32.38
CA GLU A 237 0.47 -28.28 -32.03
C GLU A 237 0.90 -29.34 -31.00
N THR A 238 0.32 -29.53 -29.83
CA THR A 238 -1.02 -30.04 -29.47
C THR A 238 -0.99 -30.01 -27.91
N GLU A 239 -2.03 -29.67 -27.14
CA GLU A 239 -3.03 -30.62 -26.66
C GLU A 239 -4.05 -29.89 -25.76
N ARG A 240 -5.33 -30.24 -25.97
CA ARG A 240 -6.44 -29.97 -25.04
C ARG A 240 -6.40 -31.01 -23.90
N ARG A 241 -6.65 -30.57 -22.66
CA ARG A 241 -7.41 -31.39 -21.70
C ARG A 241 -8.07 -30.53 -20.63
N GLY A 242 -9.39 -30.58 -20.58
CA GLY A 242 -10.20 -30.11 -19.47
C GLY A 242 -10.52 -31.24 -18.50
N THR A 243 -10.56 -30.91 -17.22
CA THR A 243 -11.20 -31.57 -16.06
C THR A 243 -10.97 -30.58 -14.90
N GLY A 244 -11.94 -30.03 -14.15
CA GLY A 244 -13.11 -30.66 -13.53
C GLY A 244 -12.75 -31.11 -12.11
N ALA A 245 -13.24 -30.39 -11.07
CA ALA A 245 -13.41 -30.73 -9.63
C ALA A 245 -12.96 -29.54 -8.74
N SER A 246 -13.88 -28.76 -8.17
CA SER A 246 -14.69 -29.03 -6.95
C SER A 246 -13.84 -29.10 -5.67
N THR A 247 -13.77 -27.96 -4.99
CA THR A 247 -13.32 -27.80 -3.60
C THR A 247 -14.39 -28.27 -2.62
N PRO A 248 -14.08 -29.11 -1.62
CA PRO A 248 -14.99 -29.32 -0.49
C PRO A 248 -14.70 -28.31 0.63
N GLU A 249 -15.78 -27.73 1.15
CA GLU A 249 -15.82 -27.05 2.45
C GLU A 249 -15.54 -28.05 3.58
N ILE A 250 -14.72 -27.65 4.54
CA ILE A 250 -14.62 -28.30 5.84
C ILE A 250 -15.11 -27.29 6.88
N SER A 251 -16.35 -27.51 7.30
CA SER A 251 -16.90 -27.01 8.56
C SER A 251 -16.20 -27.70 9.71
N VAL A 252 -15.72 -26.93 10.69
CA VAL A 252 -15.38 -27.45 12.01
C VAL A 252 -16.19 -26.69 13.05
N SER A 253 -17.14 -27.40 13.65
CA SER A 253 -17.79 -27.04 14.91
C SER A 253 -16.74 -26.78 15.98
N SER A 254 -16.88 -25.65 16.66
CA SER A 254 -16.29 -25.46 17.99
C SER A 254 -17.37 -25.74 19.02
N ASP A 255 -17.17 -26.83 19.74
CA ASP A 255 -17.81 -27.16 21.01
C ASP A 255 -16.69 -27.35 22.04
N SER A 256 -17.01 -27.16 23.32
CA SER A 256 -16.16 -27.21 24.52
C SER A 256 -15.82 -25.85 25.17
N GLU A 257 -16.79 -25.44 25.97
CA GLU A 257 -16.63 -24.96 27.34
C GLU A 257 -15.38 -25.50 28.07
N PHE A 258 -14.68 -24.64 28.81
CA PHE A 258 -14.18 -24.99 30.15
C PHE A 258 -13.83 -23.73 30.96
N GLU A 259 -14.51 -23.58 32.09
CA GLU A 259 -14.22 -22.68 33.20
C GLU A 259 -12.92 -23.03 33.92
N SER A 260 -12.13 -22.02 34.28
CA SER A 260 -11.62 -21.70 35.65
C SER A 260 -10.51 -20.66 35.57
#